data_AF-A0AAN8P620-F1
#
_entry.id   AF-A0AAN8P620-F1
#
_cell.length_a   1.000
_cell.length_b   1.000
_cell.length_c   1.000
_cell.angle_alpha   90.00
_cell.angle_beta   90.00
_cell.angle_gamma   90.00
#
_symmetry.space_group_name_H-M   'P 1'
#
loop_
_entity.id
_entity.type
_entity.pdbx_description
1 polymer ?
#
loop_
_entity_poly.entity_id
_entity_poly.type
_entity_poly.pdbx_seq_one_letter_code
_entity_poly.pdbx_strand_id
1 'polypeptide(L)'
;MKTIDEEEVNGTTGAKSKNGGRLLREKLEKIGLNLPAGRRKAANVTLLTSLVEGEAIHLARDFGYVCETEFPARQVAEYLSRQHSDPSDSYRRKELLHATKQITKELMDLLNQDRSPLCNTRPQHILDPSIQRHLTHFSLISHGFGSPAIVAALTAIQNFLSESLKHLDKMYPSANNGAHITVSSSQGLDTKPKDLIDMKK
;
A
#
# COMPACT_ATOMS: atom_id res chain seq x y z
N MET A 1 22.07 45.60 -52.61
CA MET A 1 23.20 44.91 -51.97
C MET A 1 23.19 45.27 -50.48
N LYS A 2 22.47 44.49 -49.67
CA LYS A 2 22.55 44.51 -48.21
C LYS A 2 22.56 43.04 -47.77
N THR A 3 23.61 42.73 -47.04
CA THR A 3 24.06 41.46 -46.51
C THR A 3 22.96 40.75 -45.73
N ILE A 4 22.85 39.44 -45.98
CA ILE A 4 22.08 38.49 -45.18
C ILE A 4 23.07 38.02 -44.11
N ASP A 5 22.87 38.42 -42.86
CA ASP A 5 23.67 37.91 -41.75
C ASP A 5 23.16 36.52 -41.38
N GLU A 6 24.02 35.53 -41.65
CA GLU A 6 23.97 34.18 -41.12
C GLU A 6 24.11 34.22 -39.60
N GLU A 7 23.06 33.81 -38.87
CA GLU A 7 23.23 33.15 -37.58
C GLU A 7 21.98 32.34 -37.21
N GLU A 8 21.71 31.30 -38.01
CA GLU A 8 21.00 30.13 -37.51
C GLU A 8 22.04 29.01 -37.43
N VAL A 9 22.35 28.58 -36.20
CA VAL A 9 22.69 27.21 -35.77
C VAL A 9 23.43 27.32 -34.43
N ASN A 10 22.68 27.24 -33.32
CA ASN A 10 23.20 26.57 -32.13
C ASN A 10 22.10 26.16 -31.15
N GLY A 11 21.97 24.84 -30.94
CA GLY A 11 21.63 24.27 -29.63
C GLY A 11 20.15 24.24 -29.23
N THR A 12 19.53 23.07 -29.37
CA THR A 12 18.30 22.64 -28.69
C THR A 12 18.47 22.63 -27.16
N THR A 13 18.43 23.80 -26.53
CA THR A 13 17.98 23.97 -25.14
C THR A 13 16.99 25.12 -25.14
N GLY A 14 15.78 24.88 -24.64
CA GLY A 14 14.65 25.81 -24.75
C GLY A 14 14.99 27.22 -24.25
N ALA A 15 15.21 28.15 -25.18
CA ALA A 15 15.44 29.55 -24.86
C ALA A 15 14.13 30.13 -24.28
N LYS A 16 14.17 30.58 -23.03
CA LYS A 16 13.11 31.43 -22.48
C LYS A 16 13.08 32.70 -23.32
N SER A 17 11.96 32.97 -24.01
CA SER A 17 11.75 34.26 -24.67
C SER A 17 11.97 35.38 -23.66
N LYS A 18 12.85 36.34 -23.99
CA LYS A 18 13.30 37.46 -23.14
C LYS A 18 12.13 38.24 -22.51
N ASN A 19 10.97 38.27 -23.17
CA ASN A 19 9.75 38.96 -22.72
C ASN A 19 8.57 38.03 -22.44
N GLY A 20 8.74 36.70 -22.53
CA GLY A 20 7.64 35.74 -22.45
C GLY A 20 6.82 35.86 -21.17
N GLY A 21 7.49 36.05 -20.02
CA GLY A 21 6.81 36.24 -18.73
C GLY A 21 6.01 37.54 -18.64
N ARG A 22 6.45 38.63 -19.29
CA ARG A 22 5.71 39.90 -19.32
C ARG A 22 4.46 39.81 -20.19
N LEU A 23 4.61 39.29 -21.41
CA LEU A 23 3.50 39.12 -22.35
C LEU A 23 2.43 38.16 -21.81
N LEU A 24 2.84 37.11 -21.09
CA LEU A 24 1.90 36.20 -20.43
C LEU A 24 1.06 36.94 -19.38
N ARG A 25 1.66 37.78 -18.54
CA ARG A 25 0.93 38.57 -17.53
C ARG A 25 -0.05 39.54 -18.18
N GLU A 26 0.37 40.28 -19.21
CA GLU A 26 -0.48 41.22 -19.95
C GLU A 26 -1.68 40.52 -20.63
N LYS A 27 -1.49 39.31 -21.17
CA LYS A 27 -2.58 38.52 -21.76
C LYS A 27 -3.56 38.00 -20.70
N LEU A 28 -3.06 37.59 -19.54
CA LEU A 28 -3.89 37.10 -18.44
C LEU A 28 -4.69 38.22 -17.78
N GLU A 29 -4.10 39.40 -17.65
CA GLU A 29 -4.80 40.58 -17.11
C GLU A 29 -6.00 40.97 -17.97
N LYS A 30 -5.90 40.84 -19.30
CA LYS A 30 -7.02 41.07 -20.23
C LYS A 30 -8.20 40.11 -20.05
N ILE A 31 -7.96 38.92 -19.49
CA ILE A 31 -9.02 37.95 -19.15
C ILE A 31 -9.37 37.98 -17.65
N GLY A 32 -8.94 39.02 -16.91
CA GLY A 32 -9.24 39.20 -15.49
C GLY A 32 -8.39 38.35 -14.54
N LEU A 33 -7.31 37.73 -15.02
CA LEU A 33 -6.40 36.93 -14.20
C LEU A 33 -5.11 37.68 -13.89
N ASN A 34 -4.84 37.91 -12.61
CA ASN A 34 -3.62 38.59 -12.18
C ASN A 34 -2.54 37.56 -11.78
N LEU A 35 -1.37 37.62 -12.43
CA LEU A 35 -0.21 36.81 -12.09
C LEU A 35 0.93 37.69 -11.54
N PRO A 36 1.37 37.52 -10.28
CA PRO A 36 2.45 38.31 -9.71
C PRO A 36 3.80 38.01 -10.36
N ALA A 37 4.61 39.05 -10.59
CA ALA A 37 5.97 38.88 -11.07
C ALA A 37 6.89 38.32 -9.96
N GLY A 38 7.87 37.49 -10.33
CA GLY A 38 8.93 37.06 -9.41
C GLY A 38 8.57 35.93 -8.43
N ARG A 39 7.38 35.32 -8.52
CA ARG A 39 7.04 34.14 -7.71
C ARG A 39 8.00 32.98 -8.03
N ARG A 40 8.73 32.52 -7.01
CA ARG A 40 9.65 31.38 -7.10
C ARG A 40 8.91 30.06 -6.87
N LYS A 41 9.51 28.93 -7.30
CA LYS A 41 9.01 27.59 -6.97
C LYS A 41 8.96 27.43 -5.45
N ALA A 42 7.84 26.94 -4.93
CA ALA A 42 7.62 26.72 -3.50
C ALA A 42 8.11 25.35 -3.02
N ALA A 43 8.49 24.46 -3.93
CA ALA A 43 8.96 23.12 -3.65
C ALA A 43 10.26 22.84 -4.43
N ASN A 44 11.07 21.93 -3.90
CA ASN A 44 12.25 21.42 -4.58
C ASN A 44 11.86 20.78 -5.92
N VAL A 45 12.73 20.92 -6.91
CA VAL A 45 12.50 20.30 -8.22
C VAL A 45 12.73 18.80 -8.09
N THR A 46 11.68 18.02 -8.31
CA THR A 46 11.70 16.55 -8.34
C THR A 46 11.04 16.06 -9.63
N LEU A 47 11.14 14.77 -9.93
CA LEU A 47 10.39 14.17 -11.06
C LEU A 47 8.86 14.28 -10.88
N LEU A 48 8.35 14.40 -9.65
CA LEU A 48 6.92 14.67 -9.45
C LEU A 48 6.53 16.04 -10.02
N THR A 49 7.44 17.02 -10.02
CA THR A 49 7.17 18.35 -10.58
C THR A 49 7.10 18.38 -12.11
N SER A 50 7.49 17.31 -12.79
CA SER A 50 7.30 17.19 -14.25
C SER A 50 5.93 16.62 -14.62
N LEU A 51 5.22 16.00 -13.68
CA LEU A 51 3.89 15.43 -13.93
C LEU A 51 2.84 16.53 -13.86
N VAL A 52 1.87 16.48 -14.77
CA VAL A 52 0.60 17.17 -14.53
C VAL A 52 -0.26 16.34 -13.58
N GLU A 53 -1.20 16.99 -12.90
CA GLU A 53 -2.03 16.32 -11.88
C GLU A 53 -2.78 15.09 -12.43
N GLY A 54 -3.30 15.17 -13.66
CA GLY A 54 -3.93 14.02 -14.31
C GLY A 54 -2.99 12.83 -14.54
N GLU A 55 -1.73 13.08 -14.90
CA GLU A 55 -0.73 12.02 -15.08
C GLU A 55 -0.37 11.36 -13.75
N ALA A 56 -0.19 12.16 -12.70
CA ALA A 56 0.12 11.66 -11.36
C ALA A 56 -1.02 10.78 -10.80
N ILE A 57 -2.28 11.17 -11.01
CA ILE A 57 -3.45 10.37 -10.62
C ILE A 57 -3.49 9.04 -11.39
N HIS A 58 -3.28 9.06 -12.70
CA HIS A 58 -3.22 7.84 -13.51
C HIS A 58 -2.07 6.93 -13.08
N LEU A 59 -0.88 7.49 -12.84
CA LEU A 59 0.27 6.75 -12.35
C LEU A 59 -0.03 6.07 -11.01
N ALA A 60 -0.77 6.72 -10.12
CA ALA A 60 -1.14 6.15 -8.83
C ALA A 60 -2.05 4.92 -8.98
N ARG A 61 -3.02 5.02 -9.89
CA ARG A 61 -3.92 3.91 -10.23
C ARG A 61 -3.15 2.75 -10.88
N ASP A 62 -2.30 3.06 -11.85
CA ASP A 62 -1.53 2.04 -12.58
C ASP A 62 -0.52 1.36 -11.65
N PHE A 63 0.11 2.12 -10.75
CA PHE A 63 0.95 1.56 -9.68
C PHE A 63 0.15 0.64 -8.74
N GLY A 64 -1.06 1.06 -8.34
CA GLY A 64 -1.98 0.22 -7.56
C GLY A 64 -2.28 -1.11 -8.24
N TYR A 65 -2.60 -1.07 -9.53
CA TYR A 65 -2.84 -2.26 -10.34
C TYR A 65 -1.61 -3.20 -10.36
N VAL A 66 -0.42 -2.67 -10.64
CA VAL A 66 0.83 -3.46 -10.63
C VAL A 66 1.12 -4.06 -9.26
N CYS A 67 0.87 -3.32 -8.17
CA CYS A 67 0.99 -3.84 -6.81
C CYS A 67 0.04 -5.00 -6.52
N GLU A 68 -1.15 -5.00 -7.12
CA GLU A 68 -2.15 -6.05 -6.91
C GLU A 68 -1.91 -7.28 -7.80
N THR A 69 -1.56 -7.08 -9.08
CA THR A 69 -1.47 -8.17 -10.06
C THR A 69 -0.07 -8.74 -10.24
N GLU A 70 0.96 -7.91 -10.17
CA GLU A 70 2.33 -8.31 -10.52
C GLU A 70 3.20 -8.60 -9.28
N PHE A 71 2.88 -8.01 -8.13
CA PHE A 71 3.70 -8.20 -6.93
C PHE A 71 3.64 -9.67 -6.44
N PRO A 72 4.78 -10.38 -6.33
CA PRO A 72 4.80 -11.81 -6.04
C PRO A 72 4.68 -12.11 -4.54
N ALA A 73 3.60 -11.64 -3.92
CA ALA A 73 3.37 -11.70 -2.47
C ALA A 73 3.55 -13.11 -1.89
N ARG A 74 3.03 -14.13 -2.61
CA ARG A 74 3.12 -15.53 -2.18
C ARG A 74 4.55 -16.06 -2.22
N GLN A 75 5.25 -15.85 -3.32
CA GLN A 75 6.62 -16.35 -3.49
C GLN A 75 7.56 -15.69 -2.47
N VAL A 76 7.39 -14.39 -2.21
CA VAL A 76 8.14 -13.66 -1.19
C VAL A 76 7.83 -14.19 0.21
N ALA A 77 6.55 -14.44 0.52
CA ALA A 77 6.13 -15.03 1.79
C ALA A 77 6.70 -16.42 2.03
N GLU A 78 6.66 -17.29 1.02
CA GLU A 78 7.23 -18.64 1.10
C GLU A 78 8.76 -18.58 1.28
N TYR A 79 9.45 -17.70 0.56
CA TYR A 79 10.90 -17.53 0.66
C TYR A 79 11.34 -17.05 2.05
N LEU A 80 10.69 -16.03 2.61
CA LEU A 80 11.05 -15.45 3.90
C LEU A 80 10.65 -16.35 5.09
N SER A 81 9.54 -17.08 4.96
CA SER A 81 9.10 -18.01 6.02
C SER A 81 10.06 -19.18 6.20
N ARG A 82 10.73 -19.65 5.14
CA ARG A 82 11.75 -20.71 5.23
C ARG A 82 12.96 -20.34 6.11
N GLN A 83 13.24 -19.05 6.27
CA GLN A 83 14.34 -18.58 7.14
C GLN A 83 14.00 -18.64 8.64
N HIS A 84 12.73 -18.89 8.99
CA HIS A 84 12.21 -18.87 10.36
C HIS A 84 11.58 -20.23 10.70
N SER A 85 12.39 -21.29 10.71
CA SER A 85 11.95 -22.69 10.73
C SER A 85 11.77 -23.31 12.12
N ASP A 86 11.96 -22.56 13.21
CA ASP A 86 11.81 -23.12 14.55
C ASP A 86 10.32 -23.18 14.96
N PRO A 87 9.76 -24.37 15.27
CA PRO A 87 8.38 -24.49 15.74
C PRO A 87 8.07 -23.64 16.97
N SER A 88 9.05 -23.40 17.84
CA SER A 88 8.88 -22.62 19.08
C SER A 88 8.63 -21.12 18.80
N ASP A 89 9.20 -20.60 17.72
CA ASP A 89 9.03 -19.20 17.31
C ASP A 89 7.79 -18.97 16.44
N SER A 90 7.16 -20.05 15.95
CA SER A 90 6.02 -19.97 15.02
C SER A 90 4.84 -19.18 15.59
N TYR A 91 4.53 -19.36 16.87
CA TYR A 91 3.43 -18.64 17.55
C TYR A 91 3.72 -17.14 17.63
N ARG A 92 4.91 -16.77 18.14
CA ARG A 92 5.35 -15.38 18.22
C ARG A 92 5.40 -14.73 16.83
N ARG A 93 5.82 -15.48 15.81
CA ARG A 93 5.85 -15.01 14.43
C ARG A 93 4.45 -14.69 13.91
N LYS A 94 3.46 -15.57 14.14
CA LYS A 94 2.05 -15.31 13.77
C LYS A 94 1.53 -14.05 14.46
N GLU A 95 1.79 -13.89 15.76
CA GLU A 95 1.40 -12.69 16.51
C GLU A 95 1.97 -11.41 15.89
N LEU A 96 3.27 -11.39 15.58
CA LEU A 96 3.93 -10.25 14.94
C LEU A 96 3.34 -9.93 13.55
N LEU A 97 3.00 -10.96 12.76
CA LEU A 97 2.35 -10.77 11.47
C LEU A 97 0.96 -10.14 11.63
N HIS A 98 0.16 -10.62 12.59
CA HIS A 98 -1.15 -10.05 12.89
C HIS A 98 -1.07 -8.59 13.36
N ALA A 99 -0.16 -8.29 14.30
CA ALA A 99 0.06 -6.93 14.78
C ALA A 99 0.47 -5.99 13.64
N THR A 100 1.38 -6.44 12.76
CA THR A 100 1.81 -5.65 11.59
C THR A 100 0.64 -5.40 10.62
N LYS A 101 -0.20 -6.41 10.36
CA LYS A 101 -1.42 -6.24 9.55
C LYS A 101 -2.37 -5.21 10.15
N GLN A 102 -2.52 -5.18 11.47
CA GLN A 102 -3.39 -4.20 12.11
C GLN A 102 -2.87 -2.77 11.93
N ILE A 103 -1.61 -2.51 12.30
CA ILE A 103 -1.02 -1.16 12.22
C ILE A 103 -1.01 -0.61 10.79
N THR A 104 -0.64 -1.46 9.82
CA THR A 104 -0.65 -1.04 8.41
C THR A 104 -2.06 -0.73 7.90
N LYS A 105 -3.08 -1.47 8.39
CA LYS A 105 -4.48 -1.20 8.04
C LYS A 105 -4.99 0.12 8.63
N GLU A 106 -4.63 0.44 9.88
CA GLU A 106 -4.99 1.72 10.50
C GLU A 106 -4.47 2.92 9.69
N LEU A 107 -3.22 2.84 9.20
CA LEU A 107 -2.65 3.88 8.33
C LEU A 107 -3.38 3.95 6.98
N MET A 108 -3.70 2.81 6.35
CA MET A 108 -4.47 2.80 5.10
C MET A 108 -5.85 3.44 5.29
N ASP A 109 -6.53 3.11 6.38
CA ASP A 109 -7.87 3.61 6.67
C ASP A 109 -7.86 5.13 6.93
N LEU A 110 -6.80 5.68 7.54
CA LEU A 110 -6.59 7.13 7.66
C LEU A 110 -6.34 7.79 6.29
N LEU A 111 -5.45 7.22 5.47
CA LEU A 111 -5.12 7.77 4.15
C LEU A 111 -6.33 7.74 3.19
N ASN A 112 -7.19 6.72 3.28
CA ASN A 112 -8.42 6.63 2.50
C ASN A 112 -9.48 7.67 2.91
N GLN A 113 -9.34 8.27 4.10
CA GLN A 113 -10.17 9.37 4.57
C GLN A 113 -9.62 10.75 4.15
N ASP A 114 -8.46 10.81 3.49
CA ASP A 114 -7.94 12.07 2.97
C ASP A 114 -8.95 12.69 1.99
N ARG A 115 -9.31 13.95 2.26
CA ARG A 115 -10.19 14.77 1.42
C ARG A 115 -9.46 16.01 0.92
N SER A 116 -8.18 15.84 0.58
CA SER A 116 -7.38 16.88 -0.06
C SER A 116 -8.02 17.31 -1.38
N PRO A 117 -8.13 18.62 -1.67
CA PRO A 117 -8.63 19.10 -2.94
C PRO A 117 -7.64 18.71 -4.05
N LEU A 118 -8.07 17.85 -4.94
CA LEU A 118 -7.35 17.46 -6.15
C LEU A 118 -8.16 17.86 -7.38
N CYS A 119 -7.47 18.29 -8.43
CA CYS A 119 -8.02 18.84 -9.65
C CYS A 119 -8.99 20.00 -9.31
N ASN A 120 -10.20 19.93 -9.85
CA ASN A 120 -11.28 20.88 -9.55
C ASN A 120 -12.25 20.39 -8.46
N THR A 121 -11.89 19.32 -7.73
CA THR A 121 -12.73 18.80 -6.64
C THR A 121 -12.43 19.52 -5.32
N ARG A 122 -13.48 19.74 -4.52
CA ARG A 122 -13.39 20.36 -3.20
C ARG A 122 -14.28 19.60 -2.21
N PRO A 123 -13.94 18.35 -1.88
CA PRO A 123 -14.73 17.57 -0.94
C PRO A 123 -14.73 18.22 0.45
N GLN A 124 -15.80 18.01 1.21
CA GLN A 124 -15.86 18.45 2.59
C GLN A 124 -14.84 17.64 3.42
N HIS A 125 -14.00 18.34 4.17
CA HIS A 125 -13.03 17.69 5.05
C HIS A 125 -13.75 16.95 6.19
N ILE A 126 -13.32 15.72 6.46
CA ILE A 126 -13.84 14.86 7.53
C ILE A 126 -12.83 14.60 8.64
N LEU A 127 -11.54 14.77 8.34
CA LEU A 127 -10.44 14.61 9.29
C LEU A 127 -10.25 15.89 10.12
N ASP A 128 -9.58 15.73 11.27
CA ASP A 128 -9.14 16.86 12.08
C ASP A 128 -8.32 17.86 11.22
N PRO A 129 -8.59 19.18 11.29
CA PRO A 129 -7.89 20.18 10.49
C PRO A 129 -6.35 20.12 10.61
N SER A 130 -5.82 19.74 11.77
CA SER A 130 -4.39 19.59 12.00
C SER A 130 -3.80 18.47 11.15
N ILE A 131 -4.50 17.35 10.97
CA ILE A 131 -4.07 16.23 10.14
C ILE A 131 -4.34 16.51 8.66
N GLN A 132 -5.55 16.96 8.32
CA GLN A 132 -5.95 17.24 6.94
C GLN A 132 -5.02 18.25 6.27
N ARG A 133 -4.51 19.25 7.00
CA ARG A 133 -3.54 20.23 6.48
C ARG A 133 -2.25 19.56 5.99
N HIS A 134 -1.70 18.61 6.76
CA HIS A 134 -0.46 17.93 6.39
C HIS A 134 -0.67 16.99 5.20
N LEU A 135 -1.79 16.24 5.20
CA LEU A 135 -2.18 15.40 4.06
C LEU A 135 -2.41 16.23 2.79
N THR A 136 -3.05 17.40 2.92
CA THR A 136 -3.25 18.33 1.80
C THR A 136 -1.93 18.82 1.24
N HIS A 137 -0.98 19.20 2.09
CA HIS A 137 0.34 19.61 1.64
C HIS A 137 1.06 18.48 0.88
N PHE A 138 1.00 17.26 1.41
CA PHE A 138 1.58 16.09 0.76
C PHE A 138 0.91 15.78 -0.59
N SER A 139 -0.42 15.82 -0.65
CA SER A 139 -1.21 15.62 -1.87
C SER A 139 -0.90 16.69 -2.93
N LEU A 140 -0.74 17.96 -2.54
CA LEU A 140 -0.38 19.03 -3.47
C LEU A 140 1.05 18.88 -4.04
N ILE A 141 2.03 18.49 -3.22
CA ILE A 141 3.41 18.28 -3.70
C ILE A 141 3.53 17.03 -4.57
N SER A 142 2.75 15.99 -4.26
CA SER A 142 2.75 14.74 -5.01
C SER A 142 1.77 14.71 -6.16
N HIS A 143 1.04 15.80 -6.43
CA HIS A 143 0.02 15.87 -7.48
C HIS A 143 -1.07 14.78 -7.34
N GLY A 144 -1.43 14.43 -6.10
CA GLY A 144 -2.42 13.40 -5.78
C GLY A 144 -1.91 11.95 -5.90
N PHE A 145 -0.66 11.73 -6.32
CA PHE A 145 -0.08 10.38 -6.41
C PHE A 145 0.22 9.76 -5.04
N GLY A 146 0.68 10.57 -4.08
CA GLY A 146 1.35 10.09 -2.88
C GLY A 146 0.49 9.18 -1.99
N SER A 147 -0.66 9.67 -1.53
CA SER A 147 -1.51 8.91 -0.59
C SER A 147 -2.01 7.60 -1.22
N PRO A 148 -2.56 7.58 -2.46
CA PRO A 148 -2.94 6.32 -3.11
C PRO A 148 -1.76 5.37 -3.33
N ALA A 149 -0.57 5.86 -3.66
CA ALA A 149 0.61 5.02 -3.84
C ALA A 149 1.04 4.33 -2.53
N ILE A 150 0.99 5.05 -1.40
CA ILE A 150 1.26 4.46 -0.08
C ILE A 150 0.21 3.39 0.24
N VAL A 151 -1.08 3.67 0.01
CA VAL A 151 -2.16 2.69 0.22
C VAL A 151 -1.98 1.45 -0.65
N ALA A 152 -1.58 1.61 -1.93
CA ALA A 152 -1.26 0.50 -2.83
C ALA A 152 -0.10 -0.36 -2.31
N ALA A 153 1.00 0.26 -1.90
CA ALA A 153 2.15 -0.44 -1.33
C ALA A 153 1.79 -1.20 -0.04
N LEU A 154 1.00 -0.57 0.84
CA LEU A 154 0.51 -1.23 2.06
C LEU A 154 -0.45 -2.38 1.74
N THR A 155 -1.25 -2.28 0.68
CA THR A 155 -2.09 -3.38 0.20
C THR A 155 -1.25 -4.58 -0.26
N ALA A 156 -0.18 -4.34 -1.01
CA ALA A 156 0.77 -5.39 -1.39
C ALA A 156 1.42 -6.04 -0.17
N ILE A 157 1.78 -5.24 0.85
CA ILE A 157 2.28 -5.74 2.14
C ILE A 157 1.21 -6.58 2.87
N GLN A 158 -0.06 -6.14 2.90
CA GLN A 158 -1.16 -6.91 3.49
C GLN A 158 -1.33 -8.28 2.83
N ASN A 159 -1.20 -8.34 1.51
CA ASN A 159 -1.25 -9.59 0.75
C ASN A 159 -0.08 -10.50 1.12
N PHE A 160 1.15 -9.97 1.17
CA PHE A 160 2.33 -10.71 1.64
C PHE A 160 2.17 -11.25 3.08
N LEU A 161 1.69 -10.43 4.01
CA LEU A 161 1.48 -10.85 5.40
C LEU A 161 0.42 -11.96 5.49
N SER A 162 -0.64 -11.87 4.67
CA SER A 162 -1.68 -12.89 4.57
C SER A 162 -1.15 -14.21 4.01
N GLU A 163 -0.34 -14.17 2.95
CA GLU A 163 0.31 -15.37 2.41
C GLU A 163 1.32 -15.97 3.39
N SER A 164 2.02 -15.15 4.18
CA SER A 164 2.92 -15.62 5.24
C SER A 164 2.18 -16.39 6.33
N LEU A 165 1.03 -15.88 6.78
CA LEU A 165 0.16 -16.58 7.73
C LEU A 165 -0.33 -17.92 7.15
N LYS A 166 -0.85 -17.92 5.92
CA LYS A 166 -1.28 -19.15 5.22
C LYS A 166 -0.16 -20.18 5.11
N HIS A 167 1.08 -19.74 4.90
CA HIS A 167 2.23 -20.64 4.84
C HIS A 167 2.56 -21.25 6.20
N LEU A 168 2.56 -20.44 7.27
CA LEU A 168 2.80 -20.92 8.63
C LEU A 168 1.72 -21.90 9.11
N ASP A 169 0.46 -21.69 8.73
CA ASP A 169 -0.63 -22.63 9.04
C ASP A 169 -0.44 -23.98 8.35
N LYS A 170 0.18 -24.02 7.16
CA LYS A 170 0.51 -25.26 6.45
C LYS A 170 1.71 -25.98 7.05
N MET A 171 2.73 -25.23 7.48
CA MET A 171 3.96 -25.80 8.08
C MET A 171 3.71 -26.34 9.50
N TYR A 172 2.89 -25.62 10.27
CA TYR A 172 2.55 -25.97 11.65
C TYR A 172 1.03 -25.99 11.79
N PRO A 173 0.37 -27.03 11.25
CA PRO A 173 -1.06 -27.22 11.46
C PRO A 173 -1.28 -27.32 12.97
N SER A 174 -1.98 -26.34 13.54
CA SER A 174 -2.30 -26.35 14.95
C SER A 174 -3.01 -27.66 15.29
N ALA A 175 -2.49 -28.41 16.26
CA ALA A 175 -3.03 -29.70 16.71
C ALA A 175 -4.41 -29.61 17.40
N ASN A 176 -5.17 -28.54 17.16
CA ASN A 176 -6.39 -28.22 17.91
C ASN A 176 -7.69 -28.47 17.14
N ASN A 177 -7.65 -29.12 15.97
CA ASN A 177 -8.83 -29.49 15.18
C ASN A 177 -9.00 -31.01 15.05
N GLY A 178 -8.98 -31.76 16.17
CA GLY A 178 -9.18 -33.21 16.09
C GLY A 178 -9.09 -34.03 17.37
N ALA A 179 -9.41 -33.49 18.55
CA ALA A 179 -9.70 -34.34 19.71
C ALA A 179 -11.18 -34.77 19.68
N HIS A 180 -11.57 -35.58 18.69
CA HIS A 180 -12.72 -36.46 18.88
C HIS A 180 -12.25 -37.60 19.78
N ILE A 181 -12.37 -37.37 21.09
CA ILE A 181 -12.26 -38.41 22.10
C ILE A 181 -13.38 -39.41 21.81
N THR A 182 -13.08 -40.51 21.14
CA THR A 182 -13.90 -41.71 21.22
C THR A 182 -13.56 -42.37 22.56
N VAL A 183 -14.27 -41.96 23.62
CA VAL A 183 -14.33 -42.71 24.86
C VAL A 183 -15.02 -44.05 24.55
N SER A 184 -14.23 -45.09 24.29
CA SER A 184 -14.69 -46.46 24.47
C SER A 184 -14.52 -46.80 25.95
N SER A 185 -15.53 -46.45 26.75
CA SER A 185 -15.66 -46.91 28.13
C SER A 185 -15.95 -48.40 28.15
N SER A 186 -14.91 -49.21 28.34
CA SER A 186 -15.06 -50.56 28.87
C SER A 186 -15.03 -50.49 30.39
N GLN A 187 -16.17 -50.70 31.05
CA GLN A 187 -16.29 -51.39 32.35
C GLN A 187 -17.78 -51.52 32.74
N GLY A 188 -18.35 -52.69 32.43
CA GLY A 188 -19.57 -53.21 33.05
C GLY A 188 -19.22 -54.56 33.66
N LEU A 189 -19.24 -54.62 34.99
CA LEU A 189 -19.06 -55.82 35.79
C LEU A 189 -20.26 -56.75 35.63
N ASP A 190 -20.03 -58.03 35.31
CA ASP A 190 -21.00 -59.10 35.59
C ASP A 190 -20.26 -60.44 35.70
N THR A 191 -19.86 -60.79 36.93
CA THR A 191 -19.41 -62.13 37.30
C THR A 191 -20.63 -62.98 37.64
N LYS A 192 -21.00 -63.92 36.75
CA LYS A 192 -21.89 -65.04 37.05
C LYS A 192 -21.06 -66.32 37.22
N PRO A 193 -21.19 -67.06 38.34
CA PRO A 193 -20.67 -68.41 38.45
C PRO A 193 -21.70 -69.40 37.90
N LYS A 194 -21.27 -70.35 37.06
CA LYS A 194 -21.99 -71.60 36.82
C LYS A 194 -21.00 -72.75 36.75
N ASP A 195 -21.30 -73.74 37.58
CA ASP A 195 -20.65 -75.02 37.78
C ASP A 195 -20.40 -75.77 36.48
N LEU A 196 -19.24 -76.42 36.39
CA LEU A 196 -19.12 -77.69 35.68
C LEU A 196 -18.26 -78.65 36.49
N ILE A 197 -18.93 -79.69 36.94
CA ILE A 197 -18.48 -80.87 37.67
C ILE A 197 -17.82 -81.84 36.67
N ASP A 198 -17.00 -82.74 37.22
CA ASP A 198 -16.51 -84.02 36.69
C ASP A 198 -15.21 -84.01 35.84
N MET A 199 -14.25 -84.94 35.99
CA MET A 199 -14.14 -86.15 36.81
C MET A 199 -12.68 -86.67 36.78
N LYS A 200 -12.22 -87.25 37.90
CA LYS A 200 -11.21 -88.35 38.08
C LYS A 200 -10.03 -88.47 37.08
N LYS A 201 -8.79 -88.50 37.61
CA LYS A 201 -8.13 -89.72 38.11
C LYS A 201 -6.88 -89.37 38.92
#